data_AF-A0A7M3BRT6-F1
#
_entry.id   AF-A0A7M3BRT6-F1
#
_cell.length_a   1.000
_cell.length_b   1.000
_cell.length_c   1.000
_cell.angle_alpha   90.00
_cell.angle_beta   90.00
_cell.angle_gamma   90.00
#
_symmetry.space_group_name_H-M   'P 1'
#
loop_
_entity.id
_entity.type
_entity.pdbx_description
1 polymer ?
#
loop_
_entity_poly.entity_id
_entity_poly.type
_entity_poly.pdbx_seq_one_letter_code
_entity_poly.pdbx_strand_id
1 'polypeptide(L)'
;MIESEDIATDPKRARILEGALKVFLAYGFARTTMDDIARAADMSRPALYLQFKNKTDIYRAIALMLLSRSLEQAKTALAGEEPFAERTMRAIDEALISMTRAVNASPHGAELLDMKSSLADLI
;
A
#
# COMPACT_ATOMS: atom_id res chain seq x y z
N MET A 1 0.56 -19.48 8.35
CA MET A 1 1.79 -18.85 8.84
C MET A 1 2.46 -18.23 7.64
N ILE A 2 2.03 -17.03 7.25
CA ILE A 2 2.60 -16.32 6.09
C ILE A 2 3.75 -15.48 6.64
N GLU A 3 4.95 -15.80 6.19
CA GLU A 3 6.21 -15.16 6.57
C GLU A 3 6.11 -13.64 6.44
N SER A 4 6.20 -12.97 7.58
CA SER A 4 6.16 -11.52 7.73
C SER A 4 7.48 -10.83 7.38
N GLU A 5 8.37 -11.48 6.61
CA GLU A 5 9.78 -11.09 6.53
C GLU A 5 10.20 -10.40 5.23
N ASP A 6 9.39 -10.34 4.16
CA ASP A 6 9.95 -9.93 2.84
C ASP A 6 9.11 -8.98 1.97
N ILE A 7 8.24 -8.16 2.55
CA ILE A 7 7.55 -7.10 1.79
C ILE A 7 8.47 -5.86 1.60
N ALA A 8 9.42 -5.64 2.52
CA ALA A 8 10.25 -4.43 2.56
C ALA A 8 11.68 -4.62 2.00
N THR A 9 12.16 -5.85 1.80
CA THR A 9 13.58 -6.14 1.52
C THR A 9 13.90 -6.46 0.05
N ASP A 10 12.92 -6.84 -0.79
CA ASP A 10 13.16 -7.01 -2.23
C ASP A 10 12.95 -5.68 -3.00
N PRO A 11 14.03 -5.03 -3.48
CA PRO A 11 13.93 -3.77 -4.23
C PRO A 11 13.12 -3.90 -5.52
N LYS A 12 13.04 -5.09 -6.10
CA LYS A 12 12.21 -5.36 -7.29
C LYS A 12 10.73 -5.35 -6.94
N ARG A 13 10.33 -5.98 -5.83
CA ARG A 13 8.94 -5.93 -5.34
C ARG A 13 8.56 -4.51 -4.98
N ALA A 14 9.41 -3.76 -4.28
CA ALA A 14 9.16 -2.36 -3.95
C ALA A 14 8.86 -1.52 -5.20
N ARG A 15 9.68 -1.63 -6.25
CA ARG A 15 9.46 -0.95 -7.55
C ARG A 15 8.10 -1.30 -8.17
N ILE A 16 7.70 -2.57 -8.12
CA ILE A 16 6.38 -3.00 -8.62
C ILE A 16 5.25 -2.34 -7.84
N LEU A 17 5.32 -2.38 -6.50
CA LEU A 17 4.28 -1.82 -5.63
C LEU A 17 4.15 -0.32 -5.82
N GLU A 18 5.27 0.41 -5.93
CA GLU A 18 5.28 1.85 -6.20
C GLU A 18 4.70 2.19 -7.57
N GLY A 19 5.10 1.46 -8.62
CA GLY A 19 4.58 1.65 -9.97
C GLY A 19 3.07 1.37 -10.05
N ALA A 20 2.64 0.27 -9.45
CA ALA A 20 1.23 -0.10 -9.38
C ALA A 20 0.39 0.93 -8.60
N LEU A 21 0.87 1.40 -7.45
CA LEU A 21 0.18 2.42 -6.66
C LEU A 21 -0.05 3.70 -7.48
N LYS A 22 0.96 4.17 -8.23
CA LYS A 22 0.83 5.35 -9.11
C LYS A 22 -0.26 5.16 -10.17
N VAL A 23 -0.28 4.00 -10.83
CA VAL A 23 -1.25 3.70 -11.90
C VAL A 23 -2.66 3.54 -11.32
N PHE A 24 -2.81 2.88 -10.17
CA PHE A 24 -4.08 2.77 -9.46
C PHE A 24 -4.64 4.14 -9.05
N LEU A 25 -3.80 5.02 -8.50
CA LEU A 25 -4.21 6.38 -8.13
C LEU A 25 -4.55 7.26 -9.34
N ALA A 26 -3.94 7.01 -10.50
CA ALA A 26 -4.16 7.79 -11.71
C ALA A 26 -5.40 7.35 -12.49
N TYR A 27 -5.67 6.04 -12.59
CA TYR A 27 -6.68 5.49 -13.49
C TYR A 27 -7.81 4.72 -12.81
N GLY A 28 -7.66 4.41 -11.52
CA GLY A 28 -8.54 3.51 -10.79
C GLY A 28 -8.13 2.04 -10.93
N PHE A 29 -8.58 1.21 -9.99
CA PHE A 29 -8.25 -0.22 -9.97
C PHE A 29 -8.86 -0.95 -11.16
N ALA A 30 -10.14 -0.68 -11.47
CA ALA A 30 -10.88 -1.38 -12.51
C ALA A 30 -10.21 -1.25 -13.89
N ARG A 31 -9.80 -0.03 -14.26
CA ARG A 31 -9.20 0.28 -15.58
C ARG A 31 -7.73 -0.05 -15.71
N THR A 32 -7.02 -0.28 -14.60
CA THR A 32 -5.60 -0.63 -14.62
C THR A 32 -5.39 -2.07 -15.08
N THR A 33 -4.42 -2.30 -15.98
CA THR A 33 -4.01 -3.63 -16.44
C THR A 33 -2.63 -4.03 -15.91
N MET A 34 -2.27 -5.31 -16.03
CA MET A 34 -0.92 -5.78 -15.71
C MET A 34 0.15 -5.16 -16.61
N ASP A 35 -0.19 -4.79 -17.86
CA ASP A 35 0.74 -4.14 -18.78
C ASP A 35 1.04 -2.70 -18.36
N ASP A 36 0.03 -1.97 -17.86
CA ASP A 36 0.21 -0.62 -17.33
C ASP A 36 1.14 -0.62 -16.12
N ILE A 37 0.95 -1.59 -15.22
CA ILE A 37 1.80 -1.77 -14.03
C ILE A 37 3.24 -2.13 -14.43
N ALA A 38 3.41 -3.07 -15.36
CA ALA A 38 4.74 -3.46 -15.84
C ALA A 38 5.50 -2.26 -16.43
N ARG A 39 4.82 -1.44 -17.25
CA ARG A 39 5.38 -0.21 -17.80
C ARG A 39 5.76 0.79 -16.71
N ALA A 40 4.89 1.01 -15.73
CA ALA A 40 5.14 1.95 -14.63
C ALA A 40 6.27 1.50 -13.68
N ALA A 41 6.49 0.18 -13.55
CA ALA A 41 7.58 -0.39 -12.77
C ALA A 41 8.91 -0.49 -13.55
N ASP A 42 8.91 -0.15 -14.85
CA ASP A 42 10.02 -0.36 -15.78
C ASP A 42 10.45 -1.84 -15.80
N MET A 43 9.47 -2.71 -16.08
CA MET A 43 9.62 -4.15 -16.10
C MET A 43 8.91 -4.78 -17.30
N SER A 44 9.38 -5.97 -17.71
CA SER A 44 8.66 -6.77 -18.69
C SER A 44 7.44 -7.45 -18.06
N ARG A 45 6.39 -7.66 -18.85
CA ARG A 45 5.17 -8.37 -18.41
C ARG A 45 5.47 -9.77 -17.84
N PRO A 46 6.33 -10.62 -18.45
CA PRO A 46 6.71 -11.89 -17.85
C PRO A 46 7.41 -11.73 -16.50
N ALA A 47 8.29 -10.74 -16.37
CA ALA A 47 9.00 -10.50 -15.11
C ALA A 47 8.07 -10.05 -13.97
N LEU A 48 6.99 -9.32 -14.30
CA LEU A 48 5.95 -8.96 -13.34
C LEU A 48 5.16 -10.19 -12.87
N TYR A 49 4.79 -11.08 -13.79
CA TYR A 49 4.05 -12.31 -13.45
C TYR A 49 4.84 -13.29 -12.58
N LEU A 50 6.17 -13.26 -12.64
CA LEU A 50 7.02 -14.02 -11.72
C LEU A 50 6.90 -13.54 -10.26
N GLN A 51 6.45 -12.30 -10.04
CA GLN A 51 6.31 -11.69 -8.71
C GLN A 51 4.87 -11.69 -8.21
N PHE A 52 3.91 -11.42 -9.12
CA PHE A 52 2.50 -11.32 -8.79
C PHE A 52 1.61 -11.96 -9.84
N LYS A 53 0.64 -12.78 -9.42
CA LYS A 53 -0.25 -13.51 -10.34
C LYS A 53 -1.26 -12.59 -11.02
N ASN A 54 -1.69 -11.52 -10.36
CA ASN A 54 -2.71 -10.60 -10.84
C ASN A 54 -2.63 -9.25 -10.10
N LYS A 55 -3.38 -8.25 -10.58
CA LYS A 55 -3.43 -6.90 -10.00
C LYS A 55 -4.06 -6.84 -8.60
N THR A 56 -4.92 -7.80 -8.25
CA THR A 56 -5.52 -7.90 -6.91
C THR A 56 -4.47 -8.28 -5.87
N ASP A 57 -3.58 -9.22 -6.20
CA ASP A 57 -2.47 -9.61 -5.31
C ASP A 57 -1.48 -8.45 -5.12
N ILE A 58 -1.24 -7.67 -6.17
CA ILE A 58 -0.43 -6.43 -6.09
C ILE A 58 -1.10 -5.43 -5.16
N TYR A 59 -2.40 -5.18 -5.33
CA TYR A 59 -3.14 -4.28 -4.44
C TYR A 59 -3.08 -4.73 -2.98
N ARG A 60 -3.27 -6.02 -2.69
CA ARG A 60 -3.17 -6.55 -1.31
C ARG A 60 -1.78 -6.30 -0.72
N ALA A 61 -0.73 -6.51 -1.52
CA ALA A 61 0.63 -6.24 -1.09
C ALA A 61 0.89 -4.74 -0.84
N ILE A 62 0.35 -3.85 -1.68
CA ILE A 62 0.37 -2.40 -1.42
C ILE A 62 -0.33 -2.07 -0.10
N ALA A 63 -1.53 -2.62 0.14
CA ALA A 63 -2.28 -2.38 1.36
C ALA A 63 -1.50 -2.83 2.61
N LEU A 64 -0.89 -4.02 2.57
CA LEU A 64 -0.03 -4.51 3.65
C LEU A 64 1.20 -3.62 3.85
N MET A 65 1.89 -3.23 2.77
CA MET A 65 3.04 -2.32 2.84
C MET A 65 2.68 -0.99 3.51
N LEU A 66 1.53 -0.40 3.14
CA LEU A 66 1.05 0.85 3.73
C LEU A 66 0.69 0.68 5.21
N LEU A 67 -0.02 -0.40 5.57
CA LEU A 67 -0.36 -0.70 6.97
C LEU A 67 0.89 -0.92 7.83
N SER A 68 1.86 -1.69 7.34
CA SER A 68 3.14 -1.90 8.03
C SER A 68 3.88 -0.58 8.22
N ARG A 69 3.94 0.27 7.20
CA ARG A 69 4.58 1.59 7.30
C ARG A 69 3.89 2.49 8.34
N SER A 70 2.56 2.56 8.30
CA SER A 70 1.77 3.33 9.27
C SER A 70 1.97 2.82 10.70
N LEU A 71 2.05 1.50 10.90
CA LEU A 71 2.35 0.91 12.20
C LEU A 71 3.74 1.28 12.71
N GLU A 72 4.76 1.21 11.86
CA GLU A 72 6.12 1.60 12.24
C GLU A 72 6.24 3.10 12.54
N GLN A 73 5.55 3.96 11.78
CA GLN A 73 5.47 5.39 12.07
C GLN A 73 4.77 5.67 13.41
N ALA A 74 3.66 4.97 13.70
CA ALA A 74 2.97 5.10 14.98
C ALA A 74 3.84 4.63 16.15
N LYS A 75 4.54 3.50 16.02
CA LYS A 75 5.53 3.04 17.03
C LYS A 75 6.64 4.07 17.25
N THR A 76 7.17 4.63 16.16
CA THR A 76 8.20 5.67 16.23
C THR A 76 7.71 6.90 16.98
N ALA A 77 6.47 7.34 16.71
CA ALA A 77 5.86 8.46 17.41
C ALA A 77 5.69 8.18 18.91
N LEU A 78 5.24 6.98 19.29
CA LEU A 78 5.10 6.58 20.70
C LEU A 78 6.45 6.53 21.44
N ALA A 79 7.53 6.18 20.75
CA ALA A 79 8.87 6.08 21.31
C ALA A 79 9.57 7.45 21.50
N GLY A 80 8.98 8.55 21.03
CA GLY A 80 9.56 9.89 21.18
C GLY A 80 9.66 10.37 22.64
N GLU A 81 10.26 11.54 22.85
CA GLU A 81 10.46 12.14 24.19
C GLU A 81 9.43 13.21 24.58
N GLU A 82 8.52 13.56 23.67
CA GLU A 82 7.46 14.57 23.87
C GLU A 82 6.50 14.18 25.01
N PRO A 83 5.60 15.06 25.48
CA PRO A 83 4.55 14.66 26.43
C PRO A 83 3.72 13.47 25.92
N PHE A 84 3.24 12.61 26.83
CA PHE A 84 2.50 11.39 26.45
C PHE A 84 1.29 11.67 25.54
N ALA A 85 0.54 12.75 25.83
CA ALA A 85 -0.60 13.16 25.04
C ALA A 85 -0.21 13.47 23.59
N GLU A 86 0.88 14.20 23.36
CA GLU A 86 1.36 14.58 22.03
C GLU A 86 1.83 13.37 21.22
N ARG A 87 2.61 12.48 21.84
CA ARG A 87 3.06 11.24 21.20
C ARG A 87 1.91 10.32 20.83
N THR A 88 0.92 10.21 21.70
CA THR A 88 -0.27 9.38 21.48
C THR A 88 -1.13 9.94 20.35
N MET A 89 -1.38 11.26 20.34
CA MET A 89 -2.10 11.92 19.25
C MET A 89 -1.38 11.71 17.91
N ARG A 90 -0.06 11.94 17.85
CA ARG A 90 0.73 11.69 16.64
C ARG A 90 0.67 10.24 16.19
N ALA A 91 0.77 9.29 17.11
CA ALA A 91 0.70 7.87 16.78
C ALA A 91 -0.67 7.47 16.21
N ILE A 92 -1.76 8.01 16.75
CA ILE A 92 -3.12 7.81 16.22
C ILE A 92 -3.24 8.41 14.82
N ASP A 93 -2.73 9.62 14.60
CA ASP A 93 -2.73 10.28 13.29
C ASP A 93 -1.95 9.48 12.24
N GLU A 94 -0.79 8.94 12.59
CA GLU A 94 0.02 8.11 11.69
C GLU A 94 -0.63 6.75 11.40
N ALA A 95 -1.29 6.15 12.41
CA ALA A 95 -1.95 4.86 12.27
C ALA A 95 -3.26 4.92 11.46
N LEU A 96 -4.04 5.98 11.59
CA LEU A 96 -5.41 6.05 11.05
C LEU A 96 -5.57 7.02 9.87
N ILE A 97 -4.82 8.12 9.86
CA ILE A 97 -5.10 9.26 8.97
C ILE A 97 -4.06 9.36 7.84
N SER A 98 -2.83 8.93 8.07
CA SER A 98 -1.71 9.00 7.10
C SER A 98 -2.02 8.24 5.79
N MET A 99 -2.51 6.99 5.90
CA MET A 99 -2.94 6.19 4.76
C MET A 99 -4.14 6.82 4.02
N THR A 100 -5.10 7.34 4.78
CA THR A 100 -6.35 7.91 4.26
C THR A 100 -6.11 9.22 3.51
N ARG A 101 -5.10 10.01 3.90
CA ARG A 101 -4.74 11.26 3.19
C ARG A 101 -4.21 11.03 1.79
N ALA A 102 -3.30 10.08 1.60
CA ALA A 102 -2.73 9.77 0.29
C ALA A 102 -3.81 9.25 -0.68
N VAL A 103 -4.77 8.50 -0.14
CA VAL A 103 -5.88 7.93 -0.90
C VAL A 103 -6.93 9.01 -1.19
N ASN A 104 -7.39 9.78 -0.20
CA ASN A 104 -8.38 10.85 -0.37
C ASN A 104 -7.93 12.00 -1.28
N ALA A 105 -6.62 12.20 -1.45
CA ALA A 105 -6.08 13.19 -2.38
C ALA A 105 -6.20 12.77 -3.86
N SER A 106 -6.50 11.50 -4.15
CA SER A 106 -6.72 11.01 -5.51
C SER A 106 -8.22 10.96 -5.86
N PRO A 107 -8.62 11.37 -7.07
CA PRO A 107 -9.98 11.17 -7.59
C PRO A 107 -10.45 9.71 -7.55
N HIS A 108 -9.52 8.75 -7.54
CA HIS A 108 -9.78 7.31 -7.51
C HIS A 108 -9.52 6.68 -6.13
N GLY A 109 -9.25 7.49 -5.10
CA GLY A 109 -8.95 6.99 -3.77
C GLY A 109 -10.09 6.20 -3.13
N ALA A 110 -11.32 6.68 -3.28
CA ALA A 110 -12.51 6.01 -2.73
C ALA A 110 -12.67 4.59 -3.30
N GLU A 111 -12.43 4.39 -4.60
CA GLU A 111 -12.45 3.06 -5.24
C GLU A 111 -11.43 2.10 -4.61
N LEU A 112 -10.24 2.63 -4.29
CA LEU A 112 -9.20 1.85 -3.60
C LEU A 112 -9.57 1.54 -2.15
N LEU A 113 -10.33 2.38 -1.46
CA LEU A 113 -10.84 2.07 -0.12
C LEU A 113 -12.01 1.09 -0.16
N ASP A 114 -12.91 1.21 -1.13
CA ASP A 114 -14.06 0.30 -1.27
C ASP A 114 -13.62 -1.13 -1.58
N MET A 115 -12.53 -1.29 -2.32
CA MET A 115 -11.97 -2.62 -2.54
C MET A 115 -11.40 -3.25 -1.26
N LYS A 116 -10.94 -2.44 -0.29
CA LYS A 116 -10.53 -2.94 1.04
C LYS A 116 -11.74 -3.53 1.77
N SER A 117 -12.90 -2.87 1.72
CA SER A 117 -14.14 -3.36 2.32
C SER A 117 -14.58 -4.67 1.66
N SER A 118 -14.60 -4.73 0.32
CA SER A 118 -15.00 -5.95 -0.41
C SER A 118 -14.03 -7.13 -0.24
N LEU A 119 -12.74 -6.87 0.02
CA LEU A 119 -11.75 -7.93 0.29
C LEU A 119 -11.76 -8.39 1.76
N ALA A 120 -12.15 -7.52 2.69
CA ALA A 120 -12.36 -7.89 4.09
C ALA A 120 -13.56 -8.83 4.27
N ASP A 121 -14.56 -8.75 3.38
CA ASP A 121 -15.72 -9.65 3.36
C ASP A 121 -15.44 -11.06 2.81
N LEU A 122 -14.21 -11.35 2.37
CA LEU A 122 -13.79 -12.63 1.78
C LEU A 122 -12.93 -13.50 2.73
N ILE A 123 -12.84 -13.13 4.01
CA ILE A 123 -12.13 -13.88 5.07
C ILE A 123 -13.10 -14.11 6.22
#